data_AF-A0A485LMP1-F1
#
_entry.id   AF-A0A485LMP1-F1
#
_cell.length_a   1.000
_cell.length_b   1.000
_cell.length_c   1.000
_cell.angle_alpha   90.00
_cell.angle_beta   90.00
_cell.angle_gamma   90.00
#
_symmetry.space_group_name_H-M   'P 1'
#
loop_
_entity.id
_entity.type
_entity.pdbx_description
1 polymer ?
#
loop_
_entity_poly.entity_id
_entity_poly.type
_entity_poly.pdbx_seq_one_letter_code
_entity_poly.pdbx_strand_id
1 'polypeptide(L)'
;MRPLDEEQHHLLRARLLAHPDLCTSHKVVVVDQSASMKKSDVDNFASRSHAVFGTIALVLIGKHLDDEEHISGTDVLTLIEMRDDATTILFREPITNVLFNDVVSRMHKSTPRSHGNFLPAIDAATKAMAMDLAEDTCAVMFMFLSDGKPSDKKANFAADLVARMLTMGKQFGARLRVGTIGFAAAGEDMRVLEDMAAAATAAGAHATFTHAQRNATALSTAVSDLRTDLSAVRSSLTTTGRLPGEAAAKARLVAQEKQIGKLTQEVVADGAWDMYAAKRFVLGPKDEWVAVPMQQPGATGLAIRQKIFGEGAERIVHGLIEIKPVMTPEGETSRTVGPLMAGKDSRFETSDPNEMKKFHKVFCRTQRTAGKLAAAFNRAVAQCASNMPTIVFLECYVYQYDMRHMLVEKMLLGEYKKWNGNNGYVANQAVQTPDIHKLLRQLNIRDTIAEGSDEEDDDEVPPTTTKGVSPAKKHLTMDVDLVPQAFSHYSYFFTKRRHLVCDLQGVFDAAALVFELTDPVIHHCHSKGRSRRFGKTDMGQKGVHSFFATHTCNALCKALRLPST
;
A
#
# COMPACT_ATOMS: atom_id res chain seq x y z
N MET A 1 16.96 -14.32 -8.17
CA MET A 1 16.19 -14.02 -9.41
C MET A 1 17.03 -14.35 -10.64
N ARG A 2 16.46 -14.95 -11.70
CA ARG A 2 17.20 -15.13 -12.98
C ARG A 2 17.40 -13.75 -13.64
N PRO A 3 18.61 -13.43 -14.13
CA PRO A 3 18.86 -12.16 -14.83
C PRO A 3 18.03 -12.10 -16.11
N LEU A 4 17.44 -10.94 -16.41
CA LEU A 4 16.81 -10.67 -17.70
C LEU A 4 17.89 -10.53 -18.76
N ASP A 5 17.57 -10.99 -19.98
CA ASP A 5 18.34 -10.62 -21.16
C ASP A 5 17.97 -9.20 -21.66
N GLU A 6 18.75 -8.70 -22.62
CA GLU A 6 18.55 -7.37 -23.20
C GLU A 6 17.24 -7.23 -23.97
N GLU A 7 16.77 -8.31 -24.62
CA GLU A 7 15.51 -8.29 -25.40
C GLU A 7 14.31 -8.15 -24.47
N GLN A 8 14.26 -8.95 -23.40
CA GLN A 8 13.25 -8.89 -22.35
C GLN A 8 13.22 -7.52 -21.67
N HIS A 9 14.40 -6.95 -21.38
CA HIS A 9 14.50 -5.60 -20.83
C HIS A 9 13.90 -4.55 -21.78
N HIS A 10 14.25 -4.58 -23.07
CA HIS A 10 13.73 -3.64 -24.06
C HIS A 10 12.22 -3.78 -24.28
N LEU A 11 11.69 -5.01 -24.28
CA LEU A 11 10.26 -5.25 -24.38
C LEU A 11 9.51 -4.71 -23.15
N LEU A 12 10.03 -4.95 -21.94
CA LEU A 12 9.46 -4.42 -20.70
C LEU A 12 9.45 -2.89 -20.73
N ARG A 13 10.57 -2.27 -21.13
CA ARG A 13 10.68 -0.83 -21.30
C ARG A 13 9.64 -0.28 -22.28
N ALA A 14 9.53 -0.87 -23.48
CA ALA A 14 8.56 -0.45 -24.48
C ALA A 14 7.12 -0.52 -23.94
N ARG A 15 6.82 -1.55 -23.14
CA ARG A 15 5.52 -1.72 -22.52
C ARG A 15 5.23 -0.68 -21.44
N LEU A 16 6.18 -0.39 -20.56
CA LEU A 16 6.04 0.64 -19.52
C LEU A 16 5.98 2.07 -20.10
N LEU A 17 6.59 2.29 -21.26
CA LEU A 17 6.44 3.55 -22.03
C LEU A 17 5.04 3.67 -22.64
N ALA A 18 4.50 2.58 -23.20
CA ALA A 18 3.16 2.56 -23.77
C ALA A 18 2.04 2.62 -22.71
N HIS A 19 2.32 2.13 -21.50
CA HIS A 19 1.39 2.08 -20.36
C HIS A 19 2.02 2.69 -19.10
N PRO A 20 2.11 4.03 -19.01
CA PRO A 20 2.73 4.70 -17.86
C PRO A 20 1.98 4.44 -16.54
N ASP A 21 0.70 4.10 -16.61
CA ASP A 21 -0.16 3.76 -15.47
C ASP A 21 0.25 2.47 -14.74
N LEU A 22 1.08 1.63 -15.39
CA LEU A 22 1.69 0.47 -14.75
C LEU A 22 2.85 0.85 -13.84
N CYS A 23 3.46 2.03 -14.04
CA CYS A 23 4.65 2.43 -13.30
C CYS A 23 4.31 2.74 -11.83
N THR A 24 4.99 2.07 -10.91
CA THR A 24 4.79 2.26 -9.46
C THR A 24 5.66 3.35 -8.88
N SER A 25 6.87 3.53 -9.42
CA SER A 25 7.70 4.68 -9.14
C SER A 25 8.57 5.08 -10.32
N HIS A 26 8.88 6.38 -10.39
CA HIS A 26 9.82 6.95 -11.35
C HIS A 26 10.93 7.70 -10.62
N LYS A 27 12.17 7.26 -10.84
CA LYS A 27 13.39 7.82 -10.25
C LYS A 27 14.12 8.67 -11.29
N VAL A 28 14.03 9.99 -11.19
CA VAL A 28 14.75 10.92 -12.05
C VAL A 28 16.01 11.39 -11.35
N VAL A 29 17.16 11.03 -11.90
CA VAL A 29 18.47 11.30 -11.31
C VAL A 29 19.26 12.23 -12.22
N VAL A 30 19.64 13.39 -11.69
CA VAL A 30 20.55 14.33 -12.32
C VAL A 30 21.93 14.19 -11.68
N VAL A 31 22.93 13.92 -12.49
CA VAL A 31 24.33 13.78 -12.06
C VAL A 31 25.18 14.88 -12.69
N ASP A 32 25.87 15.65 -11.84
CA ASP A 32 26.89 16.58 -12.30
C ASP A 32 28.05 15.85 -13.01
N GLN A 33 28.37 16.33 -14.22
CA GLN A 33 29.48 15.89 -15.04
C GLN A 33 30.34 17.09 -15.47
N SER A 34 30.40 18.14 -14.64
CA SER A 34 31.31 19.27 -14.76
C SER A 34 32.79 18.84 -14.66
N ALA A 35 33.71 19.73 -15.00
CA ALA A 35 35.14 19.41 -14.97
C ALA A 35 35.67 19.09 -13.55
N SER A 36 35.07 19.62 -12.48
CA SER A 36 35.46 19.33 -11.08
C SER A 36 35.21 17.88 -10.69
N MET A 37 34.23 17.23 -11.31
CA MET A 37 33.87 15.83 -11.05
C MET A 37 34.92 14.80 -11.51
N LYS A 38 35.98 15.24 -12.22
CA LYS A 38 37.16 14.42 -12.58
C LYS A 38 38.13 14.16 -11.43
N LYS A 39 38.07 14.95 -10.36
CA LYS A 39 39.03 14.85 -9.26
C LYS A 39 38.97 13.48 -8.59
N SER A 40 40.13 12.91 -8.27
CA SER A 40 40.31 11.63 -7.58
C SER A 40 40.53 11.86 -6.08
N ASP A 41 39.56 12.49 -5.42
CA ASP A 41 39.61 12.86 -3.99
C ASP A 41 38.48 12.24 -3.18
N VAL A 42 38.03 11.05 -3.61
CA VAL A 42 37.07 10.20 -2.92
C VAL A 42 37.71 8.83 -2.73
N ASP A 43 37.76 8.35 -1.49
CA ASP A 43 38.40 7.09 -1.16
C ASP A 43 37.83 5.92 -1.98
N ASN A 44 38.71 5.11 -2.57
CA ASN A 44 38.40 3.91 -3.36
C ASN A 44 37.72 4.16 -4.71
N PHE A 45 37.64 5.40 -5.21
CA PHE A 45 37.09 5.69 -6.54
C PHE A 45 38.06 6.52 -7.38
N ALA A 46 38.09 6.24 -8.69
CA ALA A 46 38.99 6.92 -9.64
C ALA A 46 38.63 8.40 -9.87
N SER A 47 37.39 8.79 -9.57
CA SER A 47 36.94 10.19 -9.60
C SER A 47 35.67 10.37 -8.76
N ARG A 48 35.28 11.62 -8.48
CA ARG A 48 33.96 11.92 -7.91
C ARG A 48 32.81 11.38 -8.76
N SER A 49 32.89 11.53 -10.08
CA SER A 49 31.93 10.94 -11.02
C SER A 49 31.83 9.42 -10.91
N HIS A 50 32.99 8.76 -10.76
CA HIS A 50 33.08 7.32 -10.54
C HIS A 50 32.37 6.90 -9.24
N ALA A 51 32.56 7.64 -8.14
CA ALA A 51 31.87 7.40 -6.87
C ALA A 51 30.35 7.55 -6.98
N VAL A 52 29.87 8.56 -7.71
CA VAL A 52 28.44 8.79 -7.88
C VAL A 52 27.78 7.66 -8.67
N PHE A 53 28.32 7.28 -9.83
CA PHE A 53 27.74 6.17 -10.62
C PHE A 53 27.81 4.83 -9.88
N GLY A 54 28.92 4.55 -9.19
CA GLY A 54 29.03 3.36 -8.35
C GLY A 54 27.98 3.32 -7.24
N THR A 55 27.70 4.47 -6.61
CA THR A 55 26.65 4.56 -5.58
C THR A 55 25.25 4.38 -6.17
N ILE A 56 24.96 4.97 -7.33
CA ILE A 56 23.66 4.78 -8.01
C ILE A 56 23.47 3.30 -8.36
N ALA A 57 24.49 2.66 -8.96
CA ALA A 57 24.44 1.25 -9.32
C ALA A 57 24.21 0.37 -8.09
N LEU A 58 25.01 0.52 -7.03
CA LEU A 58 24.94 -0.38 -5.87
C LEU A 58 23.74 -0.09 -4.96
N VAL A 59 23.49 1.18 -4.63
CA VAL A 59 22.51 1.55 -3.61
C VAL A 59 21.12 1.78 -4.20
N LEU A 60 21.02 2.48 -5.32
CA LEU A 60 19.72 2.82 -5.89
C LEU A 60 19.12 1.67 -6.70
N ILE A 61 19.97 0.94 -7.45
CA ILE A 61 19.56 -0.18 -8.30
C ILE A 61 19.82 -1.51 -7.61
N GLY A 62 21.06 -1.81 -7.21
CA GLY A 62 21.49 -3.11 -6.67
C GLY A 62 20.68 -3.50 -5.44
N LYS A 63 20.71 -2.67 -4.39
CA LYS A 63 19.89 -2.93 -3.20
C LYS A 63 18.39 -2.96 -3.48
N HIS A 64 17.91 -2.34 -4.57
CA HIS A 64 16.50 -2.44 -4.96
C HIS A 64 16.21 -3.81 -5.59
N LEU A 65 17.16 -4.37 -6.34
CA LEU A 65 17.08 -5.73 -6.89
C LEU A 65 17.29 -6.82 -5.83
N ASP A 66 17.98 -6.51 -4.72
CA ASP A 66 18.15 -7.42 -3.58
C ASP A 66 16.98 -7.39 -2.59
N ASP A 67 16.15 -6.34 -2.64
CA ASP A 67 14.99 -6.15 -1.75
C ASP A 67 13.79 -6.96 -2.26
N GLU A 68 13.84 -8.27 -2.04
CA GLU A 68 12.83 -9.22 -2.51
C GLU A 68 11.39 -8.90 -2.06
N GLU A 69 11.18 -8.08 -1.04
CA GLU A 69 9.84 -7.66 -0.60
C GLU A 69 9.24 -6.55 -1.47
N HIS A 70 10.05 -5.83 -2.25
CA HIS A 70 9.70 -4.54 -2.85
C HIS A 70 9.96 -4.41 -4.36
N ILE A 71 10.44 -5.44 -5.06
CA ILE A 71 10.71 -5.40 -6.51
C ILE A 71 9.40 -5.48 -7.30
N SER A 72 8.86 -4.38 -7.83
CA SER A 72 7.60 -4.46 -8.60
C SER A 72 7.79 -4.80 -10.08
N GLY A 73 9.01 -4.72 -10.61
CA GLY A 73 9.29 -4.79 -12.06
C GLY A 73 8.71 -3.61 -12.87
N THR A 74 8.01 -2.70 -12.20
CA THR A 74 7.34 -1.52 -12.76
C THR A 74 7.95 -0.21 -12.29
N ASP A 75 9.07 -0.28 -11.57
CA ASP A 75 9.85 0.89 -11.20
C ASP A 75 10.80 1.25 -12.34
N VAL A 76 10.84 2.54 -12.68
CA VAL A 76 11.65 3.04 -13.80
C VAL A 76 12.62 4.13 -13.35
N LEU A 77 13.76 4.23 -14.04
CA LEU A 77 14.81 5.21 -13.79
C LEU A 77 15.10 6.04 -15.04
N THR A 78 15.19 7.36 -14.87
CA THR A 78 15.72 8.28 -15.86
C THR A 78 17.03 8.85 -15.33
N LEU A 79 18.08 8.79 -16.14
CA LEU A 79 19.41 9.30 -15.81
C LEU A 79 19.76 10.47 -16.72
N ILE A 80 20.07 11.61 -16.11
CA ILE A 80 20.41 12.86 -16.80
C ILE A 80 21.81 13.27 -16.37
N GLU A 81 22.65 13.61 -17.34
CA GLU A 81 23.95 14.21 -17.10
C GLU A 81 23.90 15.71 -17.28
N MET A 82 24.37 16.43 -16.27
CA MET A 82 24.47 17.88 -16.27
C MET A 82 25.87 18.32 -16.69
N ARG A 83 25.94 19.17 -17.72
CA ARG A 83 27.11 19.93 -18.16
C ARG A 83 26.69 21.36 -18.48
N ASP A 84 27.25 21.99 -19.52
CA ASP A 84 26.78 23.28 -20.04
C ASP A 84 25.30 23.21 -20.47
N ASP A 85 24.87 22.02 -20.89
CA ASP A 85 23.48 21.63 -21.15
C ASP A 85 23.22 20.27 -20.46
N ALA A 86 21.98 19.80 -20.49
CA ALA A 86 21.57 18.53 -19.88
C ALA A 86 21.26 17.46 -20.92
N THR A 87 21.82 16.26 -20.75
CA THR A 87 21.58 15.13 -21.66
C THR A 87 20.92 13.98 -20.91
N THR A 88 19.73 13.57 -21.33
CA THR A 88 19.08 12.36 -20.86
C THR A 88 19.78 11.14 -21.48
N ILE A 89 20.51 10.39 -20.66
CA ILE A 89 21.25 9.19 -21.08
C ILE A 89 20.35 7.97 -21.08
N LEU A 90 19.55 7.82 -20.03
CA LEU A 90 18.57 6.74 -19.87
C LEU A 90 17.22 7.37 -19.63
N PHE A 91 16.19 6.87 -20.30
CA PHE A 91 14.83 7.41 -20.17
C PHE A 91 13.86 6.29 -19.81
N ARG A 92 13.30 6.40 -18.60
CA ARG A 92 12.33 5.46 -18.00
C ARG A 92 12.74 3.99 -18.16
N GLU A 93 14.01 3.68 -17.90
CA GLU A 93 14.50 2.32 -17.97
C GLU A 93 14.00 1.49 -16.77
N PRO A 94 13.42 0.30 -16.99
CA PRO A 94 13.01 -0.59 -15.92
C PRO A 94 14.19 -0.98 -15.01
N ILE A 95 13.99 -0.95 -13.70
CA ILE A 95 15.03 -1.35 -12.74
C ILE A 95 15.25 -2.86 -12.82
N THR A 96 16.35 -3.26 -13.45
CA THR A 96 16.72 -4.65 -13.78
C THR A 96 18.23 -4.82 -13.72
N ASN A 97 18.72 -6.06 -13.85
CA ASN A 97 20.15 -6.34 -14.00
C ASN A 97 20.77 -5.68 -15.25
N VAL A 98 20.01 -5.49 -16.34
CA VAL A 98 20.48 -4.79 -17.54
C VAL A 98 20.74 -3.32 -17.22
N LEU A 99 19.79 -2.65 -16.57
CA LEU A 99 19.99 -1.27 -16.09
C LEU A 99 21.18 -1.16 -15.13
N PHE A 100 21.34 -2.12 -14.21
CA PHE A 100 22.49 -2.14 -13.30
C PHE A 100 23.81 -2.14 -14.09
N ASN A 101 23.93 -3.03 -15.08
CA ASN A 101 25.10 -3.13 -15.93
C ASN A 101 25.33 -1.87 -16.78
N ASP A 102 24.26 -1.25 -17.29
CA ASP A 102 24.35 0.01 -18.04
C ASP A 102 24.91 1.15 -17.19
N VAL A 103 24.46 1.29 -15.95
CA VAL A 103 24.97 2.31 -15.02
C VAL A 103 26.42 2.01 -14.60
N VAL A 104 26.77 0.74 -14.37
CA VAL A 104 28.17 0.34 -14.12
C VAL A 104 29.05 0.63 -15.35
N SER A 105 28.57 0.35 -16.56
CA SER A 105 29.29 0.69 -17.80
C SER A 105 29.46 2.20 -17.95
N ARG A 106 28.44 2.98 -17.55
CA ARG A 106 28.48 4.43 -17.58
C ARG A 106 29.58 5.01 -16.70
N MET A 107 29.84 4.39 -15.55
CA MET A 107 30.92 4.75 -14.62
C MET A 107 32.30 4.82 -15.30
N HIS A 108 32.57 3.97 -16.30
CA HIS A 108 33.82 3.97 -17.06
C HIS A 108 33.77 4.83 -18.34
N LYS A 109 32.58 5.03 -18.90
CA LYS A 109 32.38 5.86 -20.09
C LYS A 109 32.24 7.35 -19.75
N SER A 110 32.08 7.71 -18.47
CA SER A 110 31.78 9.09 -18.08
C SER A 110 33.01 9.98 -18.29
N THR A 111 32.79 11.12 -18.94
CA THR A 111 33.86 12.08 -19.21
C THR A 111 33.44 13.43 -18.65
N PRO A 112 33.67 13.70 -17.35
CA PRO A 112 33.28 14.97 -16.77
C PRO A 112 34.06 16.12 -17.42
N ARG A 113 33.37 17.17 -17.87
CA ARG A 113 33.95 18.27 -18.64
C ARG A 113 33.04 19.48 -18.58
N SER A 114 33.58 20.62 -18.98
CA SER A 114 32.85 21.87 -19.05
C SER A 114 32.28 22.30 -17.68
N HIS A 115 31.23 23.10 -17.68
CA HIS A 115 30.59 23.66 -16.51
C HIS A 115 29.34 22.86 -16.13
N GLY A 116 28.81 23.03 -14.91
CA GLY A 116 27.57 22.40 -14.48
C GLY A 116 26.43 23.43 -14.41
N ASN A 117 25.53 23.42 -15.39
CA ASN A 117 24.39 24.34 -15.45
C ASN A 117 23.11 23.68 -14.92
N PHE A 118 22.52 24.26 -13.89
CA PHE A 118 21.40 23.69 -13.15
C PHE A 118 20.07 23.88 -13.88
N LEU A 119 19.85 25.04 -14.52
CA LEU A 119 18.55 25.32 -15.16
C LEU A 119 18.23 24.35 -16.30
N PRO A 120 19.15 24.04 -17.23
CA PRO A 120 18.90 23.04 -18.27
C PRO A 120 18.64 21.64 -17.70
N ALA A 121 19.33 21.28 -16.61
CA ALA A 121 19.18 19.98 -15.97
C ALA A 121 17.82 19.80 -15.29
N ILE A 122 17.32 20.84 -14.63
CA ILE A 122 15.96 20.84 -14.05
C ILE A 122 14.90 20.81 -15.14
N ASP A 123 15.14 21.45 -16.29
CA ASP A 123 14.21 21.41 -17.44
C ASP A 123 14.14 20.03 -18.06
N ALA A 124 15.30 19.38 -18.24
CA ALA A 124 15.35 17.99 -18.70
C ALA A 124 14.64 17.05 -17.72
N ALA A 125 14.82 17.25 -16.41
CA ALA A 125 14.15 16.46 -15.38
C ALA A 125 12.64 16.67 -15.39
N THR A 126 12.19 17.93 -15.47
CA THR A 126 10.75 18.28 -15.54
C THR A 126 10.10 17.66 -16.78
N LYS A 127 10.79 17.73 -17.93
CA LYS A 127 10.34 17.07 -19.17
C LYS A 127 10.25 15.56 -19.01
N ALA A 128 11.21 14.94 -18.32
CA ALA A 128 11.20 13.50 -18.09
C ALA A 128 10.04 13.03 -17.21
N MET A 129 9.60 13.87 -16.26
CA MET A 129 8.49 13.59 -15.36
C MET A 129 7.11 13.92 -15.96
N ALA A 130 7.05 14.47 -17.18
CA ALA A 130 5.79 14.95 -17.78
C ALA A 130 4.72 13.85 -17.88
N MET A 131 5.13 12.60 -18.13
CA MET A 131 4.21 11.45 -18.21
C MET A 131 3.58 11.11 -16.85
N ASP A 132 4.25 11.41 -15.73
CA ASP A 132 3.80 11.05 -14.40
C ASP A 132 2.75 12.04 -13.84
N LEU A 133 2.58 13.20 -14.48
CA LEU A 133 1.56 14.19 -14.13
C LEU A 133 0.14 13.65 -14.32
N ALA A 134 -0.05 12.78 -15.32
CA ALA A 134 -1.35 12.18 -15.62
C ALA A 134 -1.69 11.00 -14.70
N GLU A 135 -0.71 10.42 -14.01
CA GLU A 135 -0.84 9.17 -13.27
C GLU A 135 -0.79 9.41 -11.77
N ASP A 136 -1.91 9.30 -11.05
CA ASP A 136 -2.01 9.60 -9.61
C ASP A 136 -1.38 8.54 -8.68
N THR A 137 -1.08 7.36 -9.19
CA THR A 137 -0.56 6.21 -8.42
C THR A 137 0.96 6.03 -8.48
N CYS A 138 1.68 6.82 -9.28
CA CYS A 138 3.14 6.71 -9.42
C CYS A 138 3.85 7.58 -8.37
N ALA A 139 4.72 6.97 -7.56
CA ALA A 139 5.61 7.69 -6.65
C ALA A 139 6.80 8.28 -7.42
N VAL A 140 7.09 9.57 -7.25
CA VAL A 140 8.12 10.26 -8.05
C VAL A 140 9.28 10.68 -7.17
N MET A 141 10.50 10.42 -7.62
CA MET A 141 11.72 10.85 -6.96
C MET A 141 12.55 11.71 -7.91
N PHE A 142 12.98 12.86 -7.43
CA PHE A 142 13.94 13.73 -8.09
C PHE A 142 15.21 13.83 -7.25
N MET A 143 16.30 13.23 -7.72
CA MET A 143 17.62 13.29 -7.07
C MET A 143 18.54 14.19 -7.88
N PHE A 144 19.11 15.20 -7.24
CA PHE A 144 20.01 16.16 -7.87
C PHE A 144 21.37 16.18 -7.17
N LEU A 145 22.41 15.72 -7.87
CA LEU A 145 23.77 15.61 -7.36
C LEU A 145 24.68 16.65 -8.01
N SER A 146 25.36 17.45 -7.18
CA SER A 146 26.35 18.44 -7.62
C SER A 146 27.54 18.50 -6.67
N ASP A 147 28.75 18.71 -7.20
CA ASP A 147 29.96 18.93 -6.40
C ASP A 147 30.31 20.41 -6.18
N GLY A 148 29.42 21.33 -6.59
CA GLY A 148 29.63 22.75 -6.37
C GLY A 148 28.47 23.65 -6.80
N LYS A 149 28.78 24.94 -6.95
CA LYS A 149 27.85 25.99 -7.36
C LYS A 149 27.46 25.87 -8.83
N PRO A 150 26.24 26.29 -9.20
CA PRO A 150 25.83 26.41 -10.59
C PRO A 150 26.77 27.35 -11.36
N SER A 151 27.04 27.00 -12.61
CA SER A 151 27.82 27.84 -13.51
C SER A 151 26.96 28.69 -14.45
N ASP A 152 25.63 28.65 -14.28
CA ASP A 152 24.67 29.38 -15.10
C ASP A 152 24.92 30.89 -15.07
N LYS A 153 25.18 31.47 -16.24
CA LYS A 153 25.34 32.93 -16.41
C LYS A 153 24.01 33.57 -16.81
N LYS A 154 23.07 33.67 -15.87
CA LYS A 154 21.76 34.32 -16.08
C LYS A 154 21.48 35.37 -15.00
N ALA A 155 21.05 36.57 -15.42
CA ALA A 155 20.85 37.72 -14.53
C ALA A 155 19.86 37.45 -13.38
N ASN A 156 18.85 36.59 -13.59
CA ASN A 156 17.83 36.23 -12.60
C ASN A 156 17.90 34.75 -12.20
N PHE A 157 19.09 34.14 -12.23
CA PHE A 157 19.28 32.70 -12.00
C PHE A 157 18.54 32.19 -10.75
N ALA A 158 18.72 32.83 -9.60
CA ALA A 158 18.15 32.36 -8.34
C ALA A 158 16.60 32.35 -8.36
N ALA A 159 15.99 33.39 -8.93
CA ALA A 159 14.53 33.48 -9.05
C ALA A 159 13.99 32.41 -10.00
N ASP A 160 14.66 32.18 -11.13
CA ASP A 160 14.27 31.16 -12.09
C ASP A 160 14.40 29.75 -11.52
N LEU A 161 15.47 29.48 -10.77
CA LEU A 161 15.71 28.21 -10.11
C LEU A 161 14.59 27.88 -9.12
N VAL A 162 14.28 28.83 -8.23
CA VAL A 162 13.19 28.69 -7.24
C VAL A 162 11.85 28.52 -7.95
N ALA A 163 11.56 29.28 -9.01
CA ALA A 163 10.32 29.16 -9.77
C ALA A 163 10.13 27.76 -10.40
N ARG A 164 11.21 27.15 -10.92
CA ARG A 164 11.18 25.79 -11.47
C ARG A 164 10.94 24.75 -10.37
N MET A 165 11.63 24.85 -9.24
CA MET A 165 11.42 23.94 -8.10
C MET A 165 10.03 24.07 -7.49
N LEU A 166 9.50 25.29 -7.37
CA LEU A 166 8.11 25.53 -6.94
C LEU A 166 7.10 24.91 -7.91
N THR A 167 7.32 25.06 -9.22
CA THR A 167 6.47 24.46 -10.25
C THR A 167 6.46 22.95 -10.13
N MET A 168 7.64 22.32 -10.03
CA MET A 168 7.79 20.89 -9.87
C MET A 168 7.13 20.38 -8.58
N GLY A 169 7.35 21.06 -7.46
CA GLY A 169 6.72 20.71 -6.18
C GLY A 169 5.20 20.80 -6.24
N LYS A 170 4.63 21.85 -6.85
CA LYS A 170 3.17 22.01 -6.98
C LYS A 170 2.53 20.97 -7.89
N GLN A 171 3.25 20.54 -8.91
CA GLN A 171 2.77 19.56 -9.89
C GLN A 171 2.55 18.17 -9.28
N PHE A 172 3.44 17.75 -8.38
CA PHE A 172 3.42 16.40 -7.82
C PHE A 172 3.00 16.35 -6.33
N GLY A 173 3.06 17.48 -5.62
CA GLY A 173 2.73 17.58 -4.20
C GLY A 173 3.47 16.54 -3.38
N ALA A 174 2.77 15.88 -2.45
CA ALA A 174 3.39 14.92 -1.55
C ALA A 174 3.88 13.62 -2.24
N ARG A 175 3.64 13.44 -3.56
CA ARG A 175 4.10 12.27 -4.34
C ARG A 175 5.56 12.40 -4.69
N LEU A 176 6.08 13.62 -4.64
CA LEU A 176 7.45 13.95 -4.98
C LEU A 176 8.36 13.84 -3.75
N ARG A 177 9.43 13.08 -3.93
CA ARG A 177 10.59 13.05 -3.04
C ARG A 177 11.74 13.75 -3.73
N VAL A 178 12.18 14.87 -3.19
CA VAL A 178 13.34 15.62 -3.70
C VAL A 178 14.54 15.37 -2.80
N GLY A 179 15.64 14.91 -3.37
CA GLY A 179 16.93 14.81 -2.67
C GLY A 179 17.98 15.63 -3.38
N THR A 180 18.40 16.75 -2.78
CA THR A 180 19.55 17.52 -3.28
C THR A 180 20.79 17.12 -2.48
N ILE A 181 21.83 16.66 -3.18
CA ILE A 181 23.03 16.11 -2.56
C ILE A 181 24.25 16.91 -3.00
N GLY A 182 24.87 17.58 -2.04
CA GLY A 182 26.14 18.30 -2.22
C GLY A 182 27.32 17.36 -2.00
N PHE A 183 28.18 17.22 -3.00
CA PHE A 183 29.35 16.33 -2.97
C PHE A 183 30.68 17.10 -2.99
N ALA A 184 30.80 18.09 -2.12
CA ALA A 184 32.00 18.91 -1.96
C ALA A 184 32.61 18.80 -0.56
N ALA A 185 33.74 19.48 -0.31
CA ALA A 185 34.40 19.43 1.00
C ALA A 185 33.58 20.14 2.08
N ALA A 186 33.82 19.80 3.35
CA ALA A 186 33.24 20.52 4.48
C ALA A 186 33.58 22.03 4.38
N GLY A 187 32.54 22.88 4.44
CA GLY A 187 32.67 24.34 4.34
C GLY A 187 32.50 24.94 2.94
N GLU A 188 32.34 24.12 1.90
CA GLU A 188 31.93 24.65 0.58
C GLU A 188 30.46 25.09 0.60
N ASP A 189 30.18 26.22 -0.06
CA ASP A 189 28.85 26.81 -0.09
C ASP A 189 27.92 26.05 -1.05
N MET A 190 26.97 25.33 -0.45
CA MET A 190 25.94 24.52 -1.11
C MET A 190 24.54 25.11 -0.95
N ARG A 191 24.44 26.40 -0.63
CA ARG A 191 23.17 27.05 -0.33
C ARG A 191 22.16 26.97 -1.48
N VAL A 192 22.63 26.94 -2.73
CA VAL A 192 21.77 26.75 -3.91
C VAL A 192 21.01 25.42 -3.87
N LEU A 193 21.66 24.33 -3.45
CA LEU A 193 21.02 23.01 -3.33
C LEU A 193 20.04 22.97 -2.16
N GLU A 194 20.36 23.68 -1.07
CA GLU A 194 19.48 23.85 0.09
C GLU A 194 18.23 24.67 -0.28
N ASP A 195 18.40 25.78 -1.00
CA ASP A 195 17.32 26.63 -1.50
C ASP A 195 16.40 25.86 -2.46
N MET A 196 16.95 24.97 -3.30
CA MET A 196 16.16 24.07 -4.17
C MET A 196 15.26 23.13 -3.36
N ALA A 197 15.81 22.51 -2.31
CA ALA A 197 15.03 21.65 -1.43
C ALA A 197 13.96 22.46 -0.67
N ALA A 198 14.32 23.61 -0.11
CA ALA A 198 13.39 24.50 0.58
C ALA A 198 12.24 24.96 -0.32
N ALA A 199 12.52 25.32 -1.58
CA ALA A 199 11.50 25.70 -2.56
C ALA A 199 10.55 24.53 -2.88
N ALA A 200 11.07 23.32 -3.07
CA ALA A 200 10.22 22.15 -3.31
C ALA A 200 9.34 21.82 -2.09
N THR A 201 9.88 21.90 -0.87
CA THR A 201 9.11 21.73 0.38
C THR A 201 8.02 22.77 0.53
N ALA A 202 8.31 24.05 0.25
CA ALA A 202 7.32 25.12 0.29
C ALA A 202 6.18 24.94 -0.72
N ALA A 203 6.40 24.17 -1.79
CA ALA A 203 5.42 23.82 -2.79
C ALA A 203 4.62 22.53 -2.48
N GLY A 204 4.89 21.86 -1.35
CA GLY A 204 4.15 20.69 -0.88
C GLY A 204 4.80 19.34 -1.19
N ALA A 205 6.02 19.31 -1.73
CA ALA A 205 6.82 18.08 -1.84
C ALA A 205 7.55 17.77 -0.53
N HIS A 206 8.05 16.54 -0.38
CA HIS A 206 8.99 16.22 0.69
C HIS A 206 10.41 16.31 0.12
N ALA A 207 11.16 17.32 0.54
CA ALA A 207 12.52 17.56 0.06
C ALA A 207 13.54 17.52 1.19
N THR A 208 14.71 16.96 0.89
CA THR A 208 15.86 16.90 1.80
C THR A 208 17.10 17.39 1.09
N PHE A 209 17.95 18.10 1.83
CA PHE A 209 19.30 18.45 1.42
C PHE A 209 20.29 17.66 2.26
N THR A 210 21.30 17.08 1.62
CA THR A 210 22.38 16.37 2.32
C THR A 210 23.75 16.79 1.80
N HIS A 211 24.64 17.13 2.71
CA HIS A 211 26.03 17.45 2.40
C HIS A 211 26.92 16.24 2.65
N ALA A 212 27.26 15.49 1.60
CA ALA A 212 27.98 14.22 1.69
C ALA A 212 29.50 14.36 1.87
N GLN A 213 30.05 15.57 1.91
CA GLN A 213 31.45 15.84 2.30
C GLN A 213 32.53 15.03 1.54
N ARG A 214 32.30 14.69 0.26
CA ARG A 214 33.17 13.79 -0.54
C ARG A 214 33.36 12.38 0.05
N ASN A 215 32.45 11.98 0.93
CA ASN A 215 32.47 10.68 1.58
C ASN A 215 31.47 9.74 0.89
N ALA A 216 31.97 8.64 0.32
CA ALA A 216 31.14 7.66 -0.39
C ALA A 216 30.12 6.97 0.53
N THR A 217 30.43 6.79 1.81
CA THR A 217 29.50 6.27 2.82
C THR A 217 28.37 7.26 3.08
N ALA A 218 28.68 8.55 3.27
CA ALA A 218 27.66 9.58 3.46
C ALA A 218 26.76 9.73 2.22
N LEU A 219 27.35 9.66 1.02
CA LEU A 219 26.61 9.62 -0.24
C LEU A 219 25.69 8.39 -0.31
N SER A 220 26.20 7.21 0.05
CA SER A 220 25.42 5.97 0.09
C SER A 220 24.26 6.06 1.08
N THR A 221 24.46 6.65 2.25
CA THR A 221 23.40 6.88 3.24
C THR A 221 22.33 7.81 2.68
N ALA A 222 22.72 8.96 2.10
CA ALA A 222 21.77 9.91 1.52
C ALA A 222 20.89 9.28 0.43
N VAL A 223 21.49 8.48 -0.47
CA VAL A 223 20.76 7.76 -1.53
C VAL A 223 19.86 6.67 -0.92
N SER A 224 20.33 5.97 0.11
CA SER A 224 19.57 4.93 0.81
C SER A 224 18.35 5.50 1.53
N ASP A 225 18.49 6.67 2.18
CA ASP A 225 17.41 7.36 2.87
C ASP A 225 16.34 7.78 1.86
N LEU A 226 16.74 8.44 0.77
CA LEU A 226 15.81 8.86 -0.29
C LEU A 226 15.06 7.67 -0.91
N ARG A 227 15.75 6.54 -1.11
CA ARG A 227 15.16 5.29 -1.60
C ARG A 227 14.12 4.73 -0.63
N THR A 228 14.43 4.73 0.66
CA THR A 228 13.53 4.24 1.72
C THR A 228 12.29 5.11 1.79
N ASP A 229 12.48 6.43 1.73
CA ASP A 229 11.41 7.42 1.76
C ASP A 229 10.47 7.29 0.55
N LEU A 230 11.02 7.07 -0.65
CA LEU A 230 10.24 6.77 -1.85
C LEU A 230 9.46 5.45 -1.73
N SER A 231 10.06 4.44 -1.11
CA SER A 231 9.43 3.13 -0.93
C SER A 231 8.20 3.23 -0.03
N ALA A 232 8.24 4.07 1.01
CA ALA A 232 7.09 4.37 1.86
C ALA A 232 5.95 5.06 1.08
N VAL A 233 6.27 6.03 0.22
CA VAL A 233 5.30 6.70 -0.67
C VAL A 233 4.65 5.70 -1.61
N ARG A 234 5.47 4.88 -2.28
CA ARG A 234 5.02 3.86 -3.22
C ARG A 234 4.13 2.83 -2.54
N SER A 235 4.52 2.33 -1.37
CA SER A 235 3.71 1.39 -0.57
C SER A 235 2.37 2.01 -0.17
N SER A 236 2.37 3.27 0.25
CA SER A 236 1.14 4.01 0.57
C SER A 236 0.23 4.17 -0.64
N LEU A 237 0.76 4.59 -1.80
CA LEU A 237 -0.02 4.77 -3.02
C LEU A 237 -0.59 3.45 -3.57
N THR A 238 0.21 2.38 -3.54
CA THR A 238 -0.19 1.05 -4.03
C THR A 238 -1.18 0.34 -3.09
N THR A 239 -1.02 0.50 -1.77
CA THR A 239 -1.86 -0.19 -0.76
C THR A 239 -3.12 0.62 -0.42
N THR A 240 -3.01 1.94 -0.29
CA THR A 240 -4.08 2.82 0.24
C THR A 240 -4.66 3.79 -0.80
N GLY A 241 -3.99 4.00 -1.94
CA GLY A 241 -4.37 5.02 -2.91
C GLY A 241 -4.24 6.45 -2.39
N ARG A 242 -3.46 6.67 -1.33
CA ARG A 242 -3.19 7.98 -0.71
C ARG A 242 -1.71 8.18 -0.49
N LEU A 243 -1.31 9.45 -0.38
CA LEU A 243 0.05 9.83 -0.08
C LEU A 243 0.36 9.89 1.41
N PRO A 244 1.62 9.62 1.80
CA PRO A 244 2.07 9.90 3.16
C PRO A 244 1.95 11.40 3.42
N GLY A 245 1.05 11.79 4.32
CA GLY A 245 0.92 13.17 4.80
C GLY A 245 0.09 14.14 3.95
N GLU A 246 -0.56 13.72 2.85
CA GLU A 246 -1.51 14.61 2.13
C GLU A 246 -2.68 14.98 3.03
N ALA A 247 -2.72 16.26 3.45
CA ALA A 247 -3.70 16.88 4.33
C ALA A 247 -4.27 15.88 5.35
N ALA A 248 -3.41 15.44 6.27
CA ALA A 248 -3.88 14.92 7.53
C ALA A 248 -4.76 16.02 8.16
N ALA A 249 -6.07 15.90 8.00
CA ALA A 249 -6.97 16.03 9.13
C ALA A 249 -6.20 15.46 10.32
N LYS A 250 -5.79 16.35 11.23
CA LYS A 250 -4.77 16.12 12.27
C LYS A 250 -4.92 14.69 12.78
N ALA A 251 -3.93 13.84 12.56
CA ALA A 251 -4.01 12.48 13.07
C ALA A 251 -4.09 12.59 14.61
N ARG A 252 -5.09 11.99 15.22
CA ARG A 252 -5.23 12.04 16.67
C ARG A 252 -4.00 11.37 17.30
N LEU A 253 -3.25 12.11 18.10
CA LEU A 253 -2.21 11.56 18.96
C LEU A 253 -2.91 10.80 20.09
N VAL A 254 -2.87 9.47 20.07
CA VAL A 254 -3.46 8.63 21.12
C VAL A 254 -2.40 7.69 21.67
N ALA A 255 -2.30 7.59 23.00
CA ALA A 255 -1.37 6.67 23.65
C ALA A 255 -1.79 5.20 23.41
N GLN A 256 -0.82 4.33 23.11
CA GLN A 256 -1.02 2.93 22.73
C GLN A 256 -0.61 1.97 23.87
N GLU A 257 -1.38 0.91 24.12
CA GLU A 257 -0.97 -0.20 25.01
C GLU A 257 -0.54 -1.43 24.20
N LYS A 258 0.61 -2.03 24.54
CA LYS A 258 1.21 -3.18 23.83
C LYS A 258 0.58 -4.54 24.14
N GLN A 259 -0.17 -4.65 25.23
CA GLN A 259 -0.80 -5.91 25.65
C GLN A 259 -1.97 -5.58 26.56
N ILE A 260 -3.17 -6.04 26.22
CA ILE A 260 -4.28 -5.97 27.17
C ILE A 260 -4.01 -7.06 28.22
N GLY A 261 -3.66 -6.65 29.44
CA GLY A 261 -3.52 -7.59 30.57
C GLY A 261 -4.78 -8.45 30.70
N LYS A 262 -4.65 -9.68 31.21
CA LYS A 262 -5.76 -10.63 31.41
C LYS A 262 -6.99 -9.89 31.99
N LEU A 263 -7.99 -9.66 31.15
CA LEU A 263 -9.22 -8.94 31.48
C LEU A 263 -10.06 -9.81 32.41
N THR A 264 -10.00 -9.54 33.71
CA THR A 264 -11.05 -9.97 34.64
C THR A 264 -12.25 -9.03 34.52
N GLN A 265 -13.45 -9.49 34.91
CA GLN A 265 -14.72 -8.76 34.74
C GLN A 265 -14.80 -7.38 35.46
N GLU A 266 -13.79 -6.99 36.23
CA GLU A 266 -13.70 -5.72 36.98
C GLU A 266 -12.87 -4.66 36.23
N VAL A 267 -13.21 -4.47 34.95
CA VAL A 267 -12.42 -3.68 33.99
C VAL A 267 -12.25 -2.19 34.34
N VAL A 268 -13.09 -1.63 35.23
CA VAL A 268 -13.13 -0.18 35.57
C VAL A 268 -12.19 0.22 36.72
N ALA A 269 -11.63 -0.75 37.45
CA ALA A 269 -10.85 -0.45 38.66
C ALA A 269 -9.45 0.14 38.38
N ASP A 270 -8.98 0.12 37.13
CA ASP A 270 -7.67 0.64 36.73
C ASP A 270 -7.65 2.17 36.52
N GLY A 271 -8.81 2.84 36.59
CA GLY A 271 -8.93 4.28 36.42
C GLY A 271 -8.68 4.78 34.98
N ALA A 272 -8.61 3.90 33.99
CA ALA A 272 -8.23 4.22 32.61
C ALA A 272 -9.44 4.33 31.64
N TRP A 273 -10.64 4.58 32.16
CA TRP A 273 -11.89 4.56 31.39
C TRP A 273 -12.70 5.83 31.57
N ASP A 274 -13.14 6.41 30.45
CA ASP A 274 -14.04 7.56 30.42
C ASP A 274 -15.48 7.07 30.24
N MET A 275 -16.41 7.60 31.02
CA MET A 275 -17.81 7.15 31.06
C MET A 275 -18.75 8.17 30.41
N TYR A 276 -19.64 7.70 29.55
CA TYR A 276 -20.56 8.54 28.80
C TYR A 276 -21.98 7.95 28.77
N ALA A 277 -22.99 8.81 28.85
CA ALA A 277 -24.32 8.44 28.41
C ALA A 277 -24.31 8.20 26.90
N ALA A 278 -24.96 7.13 26.43
CA ALA A 278 -24.86 6.71 25.04
C ALA A 278 -26.20 6.23 24.47
N LYS A 279 -26.33 6.35 23.14
CA LYS A 279 -27.44 5.78 22.36
C LYS A 279 -26.88 4.90 21.26
N ARG A 280 -27.52 3.76 20.99
CA ARG A 280 -27.09 2.79 19.98
C ARG A 280 -27.95 2.87 18.72
N PHE A 281 -27.32 2.74 17.58
CA PHE A 281 -27.96 2.79 16.26
C PHE A 281 -27.46 1.66 15.36
N VAL A 282 -28.32 1.24 14.44
CA VAL A 282 -27.99 0.34 13.32
C VAL A 282 -28.31 1.01 11.99
N LEU A 283 -27.64 0.58 10.92
CA LEU A 283 -27.95 1.03 9.57
C LEU A 283 -29.10 0.20 8.99
N GLY A 284 -30.26 0.82 8.80
CA GLY A 284 -31.45 0.25 8.19
C GLY A 284 -31.29 -0.06 6.70
N PRO A 285 -32.24 -0.80 6.11
CA PRO A 285 -32.14 -1.31 4.73
C PRO A 285 -32.15 -0.22 3.64
N LYS A 286 -32.63 0.99 3.94
CA LYS A 286 -32.62 2.16 3.06
C LYS A 286 -31.48 3.13 3.39
N ASP A 287 -30.45 2.66 4.09
CA ASP A 287 -29.30 3.44 4.57
C ASP A 287 -29.69 4.58 5.55
N GLU A 288 -30.77 4.37 6.30
CA GLU A 288 -31.27 5.20 7.39
C GLU A 288 -30.71 4.74 8.75
N TRP A 289 -30.46 5.67 9.68
CA TRP A 289 -30.05 5.32 11.03
C TRP A 289 -31.28 4.99 11.88
N VAL A 290 -31.32 3.78 12.45
CA VAL A 290 -32.41 3.32 13.30
C VAL A 290 -31.89 3.18 14.72
N ALA A 291 -32.50 3.91 15.66
CA ALA A 291 -32.17 3.77 17.08
C ALA A 291 -32.62 2.40 17.58
N VAL A 292 -31.77 1.73 18.33
CA VAL A 292 -32.03 0.42 18.94
C VAL A 292 -31.69 0.49 20.43
N PRO A 293 -32.30 -0.36 21.29
CA PRO A 293 -31.89 -0.48 22.69
C PRO A 293 -30.40 -0.77 22.82
N MET A 294 -29.78 -0.52 23.99
CA MET A 294 -28.40 -0.95 24.27
C MET A 294 -28.26 -2.49 24.13
N GLN A 295 -27.04 -3.03 24.01
CA GLN A 295 -26.84 -4.49 23.91
C GLN A 295 -27.30 -5.21 25.18
N GLN A 296 -27.01 -4.62 26.34
CA GLN A 296 -27.33 -5.18 27.64
C GLN A 296 -28.59 -4.54 28.22
N PRO A 297 -29.53 -5.35 28.75
CA PRO A 297 -30.73 -4.85 29.40
C PRO A 297 -30.43 -3.87 30.55
N GLY A 298 -30.96 -2.66 30.44
CA GLY A 298 -30.81 -1.60 31.45
C GLY A 298 -29.47 -0.87 31.41
N ALA A 299 -28.61 -1.11 30.42
CA ALA A 299 -27.48 -0.23 30.16
C ALA A 299 -27.97 1.14 29.66
N THR A 300 -27.27 2.20 30.06
CA THR A 300 -27.59 3.59 29.68
C THR A 300 -26.39 4.34 29.13
N GLY A 301 -25.21 3.74 29.16
CA GLY A 301 -23.97 4.39 28.74
C GLY A 301 -22.88 3.42 28.30
N LEU A 302 -21.72 4.01 28.00
CA LEU A 302 -20.48 3.32 27.65
C LEU A 302 -19.35 3.77 28.58
N ALA A 303 -18.49 2.84 28.96
CA ALA A 303 -17.12 3.14 29.38
C ALA A 303 -16.19 2.90 28.19
N ILE A 304 -15.35 3.88 27.87
CA ILE A 304 -14.41 3.88 26.74
C ILE A 304 -12.99 3.96 27.31
N ARG A 305 -12.11 3.04 26.92
CA ARG A 305 -10.72 3.04 27.37
C ARG A 305 -9.98 4.23 26.78
N GLN A 306 -9.26 4.96 27.63
CA GLN A 306 -8.51 6.16 27.24
C GLN A 306 -7.43 5.87 26.19
N LYS A 307 -6.77 4.71 26.31
CA LYS A 307 -5.72 4.27 25.38
C LYS A 307 -6.27 3.34 24.30
N ILE A 308 -5.70 3.44 23.11
CA ILE A 308 -6.00 2.54 21.99
C ILE A 308 -5.21 1.24 22.12
N PHE A 309 -5.77 0.15 21.60
CA PHE A 309 -5.09 -1.15 21.55
C PHE A 309 -4.86 -1.65 20.11
N GLY A 310 -5.46 -0.98 19.12
CA GLY A 310 -5.30 -1.30 17.70
C GLY A 310 -5.30 -0.05 16.84
N GLU A 311 -4.52 -0.08 15.76
CA GLU A 311 -4.41 1.00 14.78
C GLU A 311 -4.37 0.39 13.38
N GLY A 312 -5.15 0.97 12.47
CA GLY A 312 -5.12 0.67 11.05
C GLY A 312 -4.85 1.93 10.21
N ALA A 313 -4.81 1.76 8.89
CA ALA A 313 -4.49 2.86 7.97
C ALA A 313 -5.46 4.06 8.08
N GLU A 314 -6.75 3.81 8.34
CA GLU A 314 -7.78 4.86 8.42
C GLU A 314 -8.43 5.01 9.81
N ARG A 315 -8.19 4.07 10.74
CA ARG A 315 -8.96 3.96 11.98
C ARG A 315 -8.10 3.60 13.19
N ILE A 316 -8.53 4.07 14.35
CA ILE A 316 -8.00 3.68 15.65
C ILE A 316 -9.04 2.87 16.41
N VAL A 317 -8.60 1.97 17.29
CA VAL A 317 -9.46 1.02 17.99
C VAL A 317 -9.34 1.18 19.51
N HIS A 318 -10.45 1.52 20.15
CA HIS A 318 -10.63 1.61 21.59
C HIS A 318 -11.35 0.37 22.13
N GLY A 319 -11.05 0.00 23.37
CA GLY A 319 -11.87 -0.94 24.13
C GLY A 319 -13.10 -0.23 24.69
N LEU A 320 -14.27 -0.86 24.59
CA LEU A 320 -15.53 -0.32 25.14
C LEU A 320 -16.31 -1.40 25.86
N ILE A 321 -17.07 -0.98 26.86
CA ILE A 321 -18.02 -1.84 27.58
C ILE A 321 -19.24 -1.02 27.96
N GLU A 322 -20.42 -1.63 27.93
CA GLU A 322 -21.64 -0.93 28.35
C GLU A 322 -21.67 -0.77 29.88
N ILE A 323 -22.29 0.31 30.35
CA ILE A 323 -22.45 0.60 31.77
C ILE A 323 -23.92 0.76 32.13
N LYS A 324 -24.24 0.35 33.35
CA LYS A 324 -25.56 0.46 33.96
C LYS A 324 -25.47 1.25 35.27
N PRO A 325 -26.40 2.19 35.55
CA PRO A 325 -26.44 2.90 36.82
C PRO A 325 -26.78 1.97 37.98
N VAL A 326 -26.14 2.20 39.13
CA VAL A 326 -26.34 1.47 40.37
C VAL A 326 -26.43 2.46 41.52
N MET A 327 -27.47 2.37 42.32
CA MET A 327 -27.57 3.15 43.56
C MET A 327 -26.73 2.48 44.65
N THR A 328 -25.81 3.25 45.21
CA THR A 328 -24.98 2.87 46.37
C THR A 328 -25.32 3.78 47.55
N PRO A 329 -25.01 3.38 48.79
CA PRO A 329 -25.20 4.23 49.97
C PRO A 329 -24.51 5.61 49.84
N GLU A 330 -23.45 5.69 49.05
CA GLU A 330 -22.63 6.89 48.79
C GLU A 330 -23.12 7.72 47.58
N GLY A 331 -24.13 7.27 46.84
CA GLY A 331 -24.71 7.96 45.68
C GLY A 331 -24.97 7.07 44.46
N GLU A 332 -25.34 7.67 43.33
CA GLU A 332 -25.48 6.97 42.04
C GLU A 332 -24.09 6.72 41.42
N THR A 333 -23.74 5.45 41.24
CA THR A 333 -22.53 5.03 40.52
C THR A 333 -22.93 4.25 39.27
N SER A 334 -21.98 3.75 38.47
CA SER A 334 -22.28 2.80 37.39
C SER A 334 -21.36 1.60 37.43
N ARG A 335 -21.89 0.44 37.03
CA ARG A 335 -21.13 -0.80 36.86
C ARG A 335 -21.09 -1.22 35.40
N THR A 336 -20.05 -1.95 35.01
CA THR A 336 -19.95 -2.56 33.69
C THR A 336 -20.92 -3.72 33.51
N VAL A 337 -21.44 -3.86 32.30
CA VAL A 337 -22.34 -4.94 31.90
C VAL A 337 -21.99 -5.42 30.49
N GLY A 338 -22.06 -6.73 30.28
CA GLY A 338 -21.82 -7.34 28.97
C GLY A 338 -20.35 -7.54 28.62
N PRO A 339 -20.08 -8.01 27.39
CA PRO A 339 -18.73 -8.28 26.92
C PRO A 339 -17.99 -6.99 26.55
N LEU A 340 -16.65 -7.09 26.51
CA LEU A 340 -15.81 -6.07 25.90
C LEU A 340 -16.07 -6.00 24.38
N MET A 341 -16.07 -4.79 23.86
CA MET A 341 -16.31 -4.47 22.45
C MET A 341 -15.14 -3.65 21.88
N ALA A 342 -15.00 -3.69 20.56
CA ALA A 342 -14.04 -2.91 19.82
C ALA A 342 -14.74 -1.70 19.17
N GLY A 343 -14.35 -0.50 19.57
CA GLY A 343 -14.85 0.73 18.98
C GLY A 343 -13.82 1.35 18.07
N LYS A 344 -14.24 1.60 16.84
CA LYS A 344 -13.44 2.12 15.76
C LYS A 344 -13.83 3.56 15.50
N ASP A 345 -12.85 4.43 15.60
CA ASP A 345 -12.99 5.85 15.26
C ASP A 345 -12.06 6.21 14.09
N SER A 346 -12.36 7.29 13.39
CA SER A 346 -11.48 7.85 12.37
C SER A 346 -10.14 8.22 13.02
N ARG A 347 -9.04 7.82 12.37
CA ARG A 347 -7.69 8.27 12.74
C ARG A 347 -7.53 9.79 12.58
N PHE A 348 -8.31 10.39 11.70
CA PHE A 348 -8.15 11.76 11.25
C PHE A 348 -9.23 12.68 11.85
N GLU A 349 -8.83 13.83 12.39
CA GLU A 349 -9.74 14.88 12.89
C GLU A 349 -10.51 15.55 11.75
N THR A 350 -11.82 15.32 11.65
CA THR A 350 -12.69 16.03 10.70
C THR A 350 -13.32 17.26 11.33
N SER A 351 -13.36 18.36 10.58
CA SER A 351 -14.11 19.58 10.94
C SER A 351 -15.60 19.50 10.58
N ASP A 352 -16.02 18.52 9.76
CA ASP A 352 -17.43 18.29 9.41
C ASP A 352 -18.03 17.14 10.25
N PRO A 353 -18.95 17.42 11.19
CA PRO A 353 -19.65 16.39 11.96
C PRO A 353 -20.45 15.39 11.11
N ASN A 354 -20.84 15.76 9.88
CA ASN A 354 -21.62 14.91 8.98
C ASN A 354 -20.75 13.94 8.16
N GLU A 355 -19.47 14.24 7.93
CA GLU A 355 -18.51 13.33 7.29
C GLU A 355 -18.40 12.02 8.07
N MET A 356 -18.32 12.10 9.41
CA MET A 356 -18.24 10.93 10.28
C MET A 356 -19.50 10.05 10.17
N LYS A 357 -20.69 10.67 10.06
CA LYS A 357 -21.94 9.95 9.80
C LYS A 357 -21.96 9.27 8.42
N LYS A 358 -21.38 9.89 7.39
CA LYS A 358 -21.28 9.30 6.04
C LYS A 358 -20.24 8.16 6.01
N PHE A 359 -19.12 8.32 6.71
CA PHE A 359 -18.05 7.34 6.82
C PHE A 359 -18.55 6.02 7.42
N HIS A 360 -19.25 6.08 8.56
CA HIS A 360 -19.83 4.89 9.19
C HIS A 360 -20.90 4.22 8.32
N LYS A 361 -21.68 4.98 7.53
CA LYS A 361 -22.66 4.38 6.59
C LYS A 361 -22.00 3.49 5.55
N VAL A 362 -20.92 3.97 4.93
CA VAL A 362 -20.19 3.19 3.91
C VAL A 362 -19.69 1.88 4.54
N PHE A 363 -19.07 1.98 5.71
CA PHE A 363 -18.59 0.82 6.44
C PHE A 363 -19.70 -0.20 6.72
N CYS A 364 -20.78 0.23 7.39
CA CYS A 364 -21.88 -0.65 7.76
C CYS A 364 -22.52 -1.29 6.52
N ARG A 365 -22.62 -0.55 5.40
CA ARG A 365 -23.12 -1.09 4.14
C ARG A 365 -22.18 -2.15 3.56
N THR A 366 -20.88 -1.90 3.55
CA THR A 366 -19.87 -2.84 3.04
C THR A 366 -19.91 -4.13 3.84
N GLN A 367 -19.85 -4.05 5.17
CA GLN A 367 -19.87 -5.22 6.05
C GLN A 367 -21.18 -6.01 5.94
N ARG A 368 -22.33 -5.33 5.95
CA ARG A 368 -23.64 -5.98 5.73
C ARG A 368 -23.74 -6.68 4.38
N THR A 369 -23.18 -6.08 3.33
CA THR A 369 -23.18 -6.67 1.98
C THR A 369 -22.29 -7.92 1.94
N ALA A 370 -21.10 -7.85 2.54
CA ALA A 370 -20.22 -9.01 2.69
C ALA A 370 -20.89 -10.13 3.49
N GLY A 371 -21.58 -9.80 4.59
CA GLY A 371 -22.35 -10.76 5.40
C GLY A 371 -23.46 -11.49 4.62
N LYS A 372 -24.20 -10.77 3.76
CA LYS A 372 -25.20 -11.39 2.87
C LYS A 372 -24.58 -12.37 1.88
N LEU A 373 -23.41 -12.02 1.33
CA LEU A 373 -22.67 -12.88 0.40
C LEU A 373 -22.08 -14.09 1.14
N ALA A 374 -21.56 -13.92 2.36
CA ALA A 374 -21.08 -15.00 3.19
C ALA A 374 -22.20 -16.00 3.56
N ALA A 375 -23.39 -15.51 3.90
CA ALA A 375 -24.54 -16.37 4.14
C ALA A 375 -24.94 -17.17 2.88
N ALA A 376 -24.85 -16.57 1.69
CA ALA A 376 -25.08 -17.28 0.43
C ALA A 376 -23.99 -18.33 0.16
N PHE A 377 -22.72 -18.00 0.42
CA PHE A 377 -21.60 -18.93 0.32
C PHE A 377 -21.75 -20.12 1.26
N ASN A 378 -22.03 -19.89 2.55
CA ASN A 378 -22.23 -20.95 3.53
C ASN A 378 -23.35 -21.92 3.11
N ARG A 379 -24.45 -21.41 2.54
CA ARG A 379 -25.52 -22.25 1.99
C ARG A 379 -25.05 -23.08 0.79
N ALA A 380 -24.27 -22.50 -0.11
CA ALA A 380 -23.72 -23.23 -1.26
C ALA A 380 -22.73 -24.32 -0.83
N VAL A 381 -21.84 -24.00 0.13
CA VAL A 381 -20.88 -24.96 0.70
C VAL A 381 -21.60 -26.12 1.38
N ALA A 382 -22.65 -25.85 2.17
CA ALA A 382 -23.43 -26.90 2.84
C ALA A 382 -24.12 -27.89 1.87
N GLN A 383 -24.32 -27.49 0.61
CA GLN A 383 -24.88 -28.36 -0.43
C GLN A 383 -23.83 -29.28 -1.06
N CYS A 384 -22.56 -28.86 -1.12
CA CYS A 384 -21.51 -29.61 -1.81
C CYS A 384 -20.45 -30.23 -0.89
N ALA A 385 -20.37 -29.83 0.38
CA ALA A 385 -19.40 -30.30 1.36
C ALA A 385 -20.00 -30.36 2.78
N SER A 386 -19.45 -31.24 3.62
CA SER A 386 -19.81 -31.41 5.04
C SER A 386 -18.63 -31.06 5.93
N ASN A 387 -18.89 -30.64 7.18
CA ASN A 387 -17.88 -30.27 8.18
C ASN A 387 -16.92 -29.16 7.71
N MET A 388 -17.42 -28.25 6.88
CA MET A 388 -16.67 -27.12 6.38
C MET A 388 -16.86 -25.90 7.28
N PRO A 389 -15.79 -25.13 7.54
CA PRO A 389 -15.92 -23.85 8.23
C PRO A 389 -16.91 -22.91 7.57
N THR A 390 -17.66 -22.17 8.38
CA THR A 390 -18.55 -21.11 7.91
C THR A 390 -17.91 -19.74 8.06
N ILE A 391 -18.31 -18.80 7.21
CA ILE A 391 -17.85 -17.40 7.29
C ILE A 391 -18.98 -16.54 7.84
N VAL A 392 -18.69 -15.75 8.86
CA VAL A 392 -19.62 -14.78 9.45
C VAL A 392 -18.90 -13.44 9.55
N PHE A 393 -19.51 -12.40 8.99
CA PHE A 393 -19.05 -11.03 9.20
C PHE A 393 -19.70 -10.46 10.46
N LEU A 394 -18.92 -9.77 11.29
CA LEU A 394 -19.41 -9.16 12.52
C LEU A 394 -20.54 -8.16 12.22
N GLU A 395 -21.50 -8.10 13.14
CA GLU A 395 -22.46 -7.01 13.13
C GLU A 395 -21.79 -5.71 13.60
N CYS A 396 -22.18 -4.61 12.96
CA CYS A 396 -21.66 -3.29 13.23
C CYS A 396 -22.77 -2.38 13.76
N TYR A 397 -22.46 -1.69 14.85
CA TYR A 397 -23.34 -0.73 15.52
C TYR A 397 -22.68 0.65 15.50
N VAL A 398 -23.47 1.70 15.63
CA VAL A 398 -22.93 3.05 15.89
C VAL A 398 -23.46 3.53 17.23
N TYR A 399 -22.56 3.89 18.12
CA TYR A 399 -22.91 4.53 19.38
C TYR A 399 -22.69 6.03 19.27
N GLN A 400 -23.70 6.79 19.68
CA GLN A 400 -23.61 8.23 19.83
C GLN A 400 -23.43 8.58 21.30
N TYR A 401 -22.39 9.34 21.62
CA TYR A 401 -22.06 9.80 22.97
C TYR A 401 -21.38 11.16 22.86
N ASP A 402 -21.65 12.10 23.78
CA ASP A 402 -21.04 13.44 23.79
C ASP A 402 -20.93 14.12 22.40
N MET A 403 -22.03 14.07 21.63
CA MET A 403 -22.11 14.57 20.24
C MET A 403 -21.19 13.88 19.20
N ARG A 404 -20.40 12.89 19.62
CA ARG A 404 -19.55 12.03 18.78
C ARG A 404 -20.28 10.74 18.41
N HIS A 405 -19.74 10.06 17.42
CA HIS A 405 -20.23 8.77 16.94
C HIS A 405 -19.04 7.83 16.85
N MET A 406 -19.21 6.59 17.27
CA MET A 406 -18.19 5.55 17.14
C MET A 406 -18.82 4.29 16.56
N LEU A 407 -18.14 3.68 15.61
CA LEU A 407 -18.50 2.38 15.06
C LEU A 407 -18.06 1.31 16.06
N VAL A 408 -18.95 0.42 16.48
CA VAL A 408 -18.67 -0.58 17.50
C VAL A 408 -19.02 -1.97 16.97
N GLU A 409 -18.12 -2.92 17.24
CA GLU A 409 -18.23 -4.33 16.87
C GLU A 409 -17.87 -5.22 18.05
N LYS A 410 -18.20 -6.52 17.94
CA LYS A 410 -17.73 -7.54 18.87
C LYS A 410 -16.19 -7.50 18.96
N MET A 411 -15.64 -7.57 20.16
CA MET A 411 -14.20 -7.79 20.33
C MET A 411 -13.85 -9.23 19.91
N LEU A 412 -12.96 -9.37 18.93
CA LEU A 412 -12.43 -10.67 18.56
C LEU A 412 -11.34 -11.07 19.54
N LEU A 413 -11.48 -12.24 20.14
CA LEU A 413 -10.51 -12.83 21.05
C LEU A 413 -9.83 -14.00 20.35
N GLY A 414 -8.52 -13.96 20.19
CA GLY A 414 -7.75 -15.01 19.52
C GLY A 414 -6.65 -14.45 18.63
N GLU A 415 -6.07 -15.33 17.80
CA GLU A 415 -5.06 -14.94 16.82
C GLU A 415 -5.74 -14.22 15.64
N TYR A 416 -5.53 -12.91 15.58
CA TYR A 416 -6.04 -12.10 14.48
C TYR A 416 -5.18 -12.34 13.23
N LYS A 417 -5.83 -12.76 12.14
CA LYS A 417 -5.17 -13.11 10.88
C LYS A 417 -5.83 -12.40 9.72
N LYS A 418 -5.04 -12.07 8.70
CA LYS A 418 -5.49 -11.57 7.41
C LYS A 418 -5.21 -12.63 6.35
N TRP A 419 -6.23 -13.16 5.69
CA TRP A 419 -6.11 -14.24 4.71
C TRP A 419 -5.89 -13.74 3.28
N ASN A 420 -6.45 -12.59 2.92
CA ASN A 420 -6.11 -11.91 1.67
C ASN A 420 -6.24 -10.39 1.81
N GLY A 421 -5.76 -9.65 0.79
CA GLY A 421 -5.78 -8.19 0.75
C GLY A 421 -6.56 -7.63 -0.43
N ASN A 422 -6.76 -6.32 -0.42
CA ASN A 422 -7.36 -5.55 -1.51
C ASN A 422 -6.42 -5.31 -2.72
N ASN A 423 -5.18 -5.78 -2.65
CA ASN A 423 -4.13 -5.61 -3.65
C ASN A 423 -3.62 -6.95 -4.22
N GLY A 424 -4.33 -8.06 -3.99
CA GLY A 424 -3.92 -9.39 -4.43
C GLY A 424 -3.05 -10.16 -3.42
N TYR A 425 -2.76 -9.63 -2.23
CA TYR A 425 -2.13 -10.39 -1.16
C TYR A 425 -2.94 -11.65 -0.79
N VAL A 426 -2.27 -12.78 -0.54
CA VAL A 426 -2.83 -14.06 -0.07
C VAL A 426 -1.90 -14.62 1.02
N ALA A 427 -2.45 -14.95 2.19
CA ALA A 427 -1.70 -15.54 3.28
C ALA A 427 -1.32 -16.99 3.00
N ASN A 428 -0.16 -17.43 3.51
CA ASN A 428 0.38 -18.80 3.37
C ASN A 428 0.64 -19.27 1.93
N GLN A 429 0.30 -18.47 0.91
CA GLN A 429 1.15 -18.44 -0.27
C GLN A 429 2.50 -17.93 0.26
N ALA A 430 3.59 -18.69 0.05
CA ALA A 430 4.92 -18.07 0.04
C ALA A 430 4.72 -16.78 -0.72
N VAL A 431 5.10 -15.63 -0.14
CA VAL A 431 5.12 -14.37 -0.87
C VAL A 431 5.74 -14.76 -2.20
N GLN A 432 4.92 -14.86 -3.25
CA GLN A 432 5.47 -15.01 -4.57
C GLN A 432 6.12 -13.66 -4.69
N THR A 433 7.42 -13.66 -4.41
CA THR A 433 8.33 -12.55 -4.61
C THR A 433 7.78 -11.75 -5.76
N PRO A 434 7.55 -10.44 -5.63
CA PRO A 434 7.11 -9.65 -6.75
C PRO A 434 8.18 -9.84 -7.83
N ASP A 435 7.82 -10.70 -8.78
CA ASP A 435 8.76 -11.39 -9.63
C ASP A 435 8.57 -10.77 -10.99
N ILE A 436 9.60 -10.08 -11.44
CA ILE A 436 9.67 -9.52 -12.78
C ILE A 436 9.29 -10.58 -13.82
N HIS A 437 9.60 -11.87 -13.62
CA HIS A 437 9.23 -12.96 -14.54
C HIS A 437 7.72 -13.27 -14.54
N LYS A 438 7.02 -13.03 -13.43
CA LYS A 438 5.55 -13.06 -13.41
C LYS A 438 4.97 -11.87 -14.19
N LEU A 439 5.56 -10.68 -14.03
CA LEU A 439 5.19 -9.51 -14.82
C LEU A 439 5.46 -9.73 -16.31
N LEU A 440 6.63 -10.28 -16.70
CA LEU A 440 6.96 -10.62 -18.08
C LEU A 440 5.92 -11.57 -18.67
N ARG A 441 5.55 -12.64 -17.94
CA ARG A 441 4.46 -13.55 -18.34
C ARG A 441 3.11 -12.85 -18.50
N GLN A 442 2.73 -11.98 -17.57
CA GLN A 442 1.49 -11.19 -17.65
C GLN A 442 1.49 -10.21 -18.83
N LEU A 443 2.65 -9.69 -19.20
CA LEU A 443 2.84 -8.77 -20.31
C LEU A 443 3.09 -9.48 -21.66
N ASN A 444 2.99 -10.81 -21.69
CA ASN A 444 3.30 -11.67 -22.85
C ASN A 444 4.73 -11.47 -23.41
N ILE A 445 5.69 -11.15 -22.54
CA ILE A 445 7.11 -11.10 -22.87
C ILE A 445 7.67 -12.51 -22.60
N ARG A 446 8.15 -13.19 -23.65
CA ARG A 446 8.55 -14.62 -23.57
C ARG A 446 9.82 -14.78 -22.74
N ASP A 447 9.88 -15.87 -21.97
CA ASP A 447 11.15 -16.46 -21.53
C ASP A 447 11.69 -17.28 -22.70
N THR A 448 12.73 -16.80 -23.37
CA THR A 448 13.30 -17.43 -24.57
C THR A 448 14.21 -18.61 -24.26
N ILE A 449 14.33 -19.07 -23.00
CA ILE A 449 15.11 -20.27 -22.67
C ILE A 449 14.38 -21.13 -21.63
N ALA A 450 13.63 -22.10 -22.14
CA ALA A 450 13.33 -23.36 -21.46
C ALA A 450 13.41 -24.49 -22.49
N GLU A 451 14.61 -24.71 -23.03
CA GLU A 451 14.99 -26.06 -23.45
C GLU A 451 15.51 -26.80 -22.21
N GLY A 452 14.93 -27.96 -21.92
CA GLY A 452 15.53 -28.96 -21.04
C GLY A 452 14.98 -29.04 -19.63
N SER A 453 13.77 -29.59 -19.48
CA SER A 453 13.56 -30.79 -18.65
C SER A 453 12.14 -31.29 -18.87
N ASP A 454 12.02 -32.29 -19.73
CA ASP A 454 10.86 -33.17 -19.84
C ASP A 454 10.58 -33.80 -18.48
N GLU A 455 9.33 -33.73 -18.00
CA GLU A 455 8.63 -34.85 -17.36
C GLU A 455 7.14 -34.74 -17.75
N GLU A 456 6.86 -35.31 -18.92
CA GLU A 456 5.66 -36.06 -19.33
C GLU A 456 4.27 -35.47 -19.02
N ASP A 457 3.72 -34.84 -20.07
CA ASP A 457 2.29 -34.92 -20.39
C ASP A 457 1.90 -36.39 -20.55
N ASP A 458 0.87 -36.84 -19.82
CA ASP A 458 0.18 -38.10 -20.13
C ASP A 458 -1.28 -37.80 -20.44
N ASP A 459 -1.66 -38.24 -21.63
CA ASP A 459 -2.82 -37.85 -22.40
C ASP A 459 -4.19 -38.25 -21.80
N GLU A 460 -5.17 -37.44 -22.21
CA GLU A 460 -6.61 -37.67 -22.17
C GLU A 460 -7.04 -39.05 -22.70
N VAL A 461 -7.98 -39.70 -21.99
CA VAL A 461 -8.89 -40.71 -22.57
C VAL A 461 -10.34 -40.38 -22.18
N PRO A 462 -11.27 -40.18 -23.13
CA PRO A 462 -12.70 -39.97 -22.85
C PRO A 462 -13.52 -41.28 -23.05
N PRO A 463 -14.82 -41.34 -22.72
CA PRO A 463 -15.36 -41.94 -21.50
C PRO A 463 -16.11 -43.27 -21.73
N THR A 464 -16.10 -44.18 -20.76
CA THR A 464 -17.07 -45.28 -20.68
C THR A 464 -18.17 -44.99 -19.67
N THR A 465 -19.38 -45.02 -20.19
CA THR A 465 -20.68 -44.89 -19.52
C THR A 465 -20.86 -45.88 -18.36
N THR A 466 -21.25 -45.39 -17.19
CA THR A 466 -22.18 -46.13 -16.30
C THR A 466 -23.07 -45.18 -15.50
N LYS A 467 -24.32 -45.62 -15.36
CA LYS A 467 -25.50 -44.92 -14.86
C LYS A 467 -25.43 -44.62 -13.35
N GLY A 468 -26.01 -43.47 -13.00
CA GLY A 468 -26.76 -43.13 -11.78
C GLY A 468 -26.45 -43.84 -10.47
N VAL A 469 -25.75 -43.13 -9.58
CA VAL A 469 -25.95 -43.22 -8.12
C VAL A 469 -25.83 -41.81 -7.54
N SER A 470 -26.77 -41.42 -6.68
CA SER A 470 -26.83 -40.14 -5.97
C SER A 470 -25.49 -39.78 -5.29
N PRO A 471 -25.06 -38.51 -5.25
CA PRO A 471 -23.73 -38.19 -4.75
C PRO A 471 -23.71 -38.30 -3.22
N ALA A 472 -23.00 -39.31 -2.72
CA ALA A 472 -22.52 -39.31 -1.35
C ALA A 472 -21.61 -38.08 -1.16
N LYS A 473 -21.85 -37.31 -0.08
CA LYS A 473 -21.06 -36.13 0.28
C LYS A 473 -19.61 -36.57 0.49
N LYS A 474 -18.70 -36.10 -0.38
CA LYS A 474 -17.26 -36.37 -0.24
C LYS A 474 -16.75 -35.66 1.02
N HIS A 475 -16.03 -36.39 1.87
CA HIS A 475 -15.28 -35.81 2.99
C HIS A 475 -14.08 -35.05 2.38
N LEU A 476 -14.19 -33.73 2.24
CA LEU A 476 -13.11 -32.86 1.76
C LEU A 476 -12.15 -32.61 2.93
N THR A 477 -10.98 -33.25 2.94
CA THR A 477 -9.86 -32.81 3.78
C THR A 477 -9.19 -31.64 3.07
N MET A 478 -9.45 -30.41 3.51
CA MET A 478 -8.83 -29.22 2.96
C MET A 478 -8.23 -28.34 4.05
N ASP A 479 -7.17 -27.62 3.70
CA ASP A 479 -6.64 -26.55 4.53
C ASP A 479 -7.71 -25.48 4.75
N VAL A 480 -8.05 -25.25 6.02
CA VAL A 480 -9.07 -24.28 6.45
C VAL A 480 -8.74 -22.87 5.99
N ASP A 481 -7.45 -22.53 5.88
CA ASP A 481 -6.99 -21.21 5.44
C ASP A 481 -7.32 -20.89 3.97
N LEU A 482 -7.73 -21.89 3.20
CA LEU A 482 -8.16 -21.74 1.81
C LEU A 482 -9.66 -21.41 1.66
N VAL A 483 -10.46 -21.57 2.72
CA VAL A 483 -11.90 -21.24 2.72
C VAL A 483 -12.13 -19.75 2.40
N PRO A 484 -11.40 -18.79 3.00
CA PRO A 484 -11.51 -17.37 2.65
C PRO A 484 -11.23 -17.09 1.16
N GLN A 485 -10.24 -17.75 0.54
CA GLN A 485 -9.95 -17.56 -0.89
C GLN A 485 -11.11 -18.02 -1.79
N ALA A 486 -11.69 -19.18 -1.45
CA ALA A 486 -12.86 -19.69 -2.16
C ALA A 486 -14.07 -18.76 -2.01
N PHE A 487 -14.24 -18.13 -0.84
CA PHE A 487 -15.30 -17.15 -0.63
C PHE A 487 -15.12 -15.90 -1.49
N SER A 488 -13.92 -15.32 -1.53
CA SER A 488 -13.62 -14.18 -2.42
C SER A 488 -13.95 -14.55 -3.87
N HIS A 489 -13.45 -15.68 -4.37
CA HIS A 489 -13.75 -16.17 -5.71
C HIS A 489 -15.27 -16.37 -5.96
N TYR A 490 -15.95 -17.02 -5.02
CA TYR A 490 -17.40 -17.25 -5.09
C TYR A 490 -18.18 -15.94 -5.18
N SER A 491 -17.84 -14.95 -4.37
CA SER A 491 -18.56 -13.68 -4.30
C SER A 491 -18.64 -12.98 -5.66
N TYR A 492 -17.55 -13.03 -6.45
CA TYR A 492 -17.47 -12.43 -7.77
C TYR A 492 -18.40 -13.11 -8.77
N PHE A 493 -18.37 -14.44 -8.86
CA PHE A 493 -19.20 -15.16 -9.83
C PHE A 493 -20.66 -15.26 -9.40
N PHE A 494 -20.93 -15.41 -8.11
CA PHE A 494 -22.29 -15.41 -7.57
C PHE A 494 -23.02 -14.09 -7.86
N THR A 495 -22.29 -12.97 -7.83
CA THR A 495 -22.85 -11.65 -8.14
C THR A 495 -22.83 -11.31 -9.63
N LYS A 496 -22.57 -12.29 -10.52
CA LYS A 496 -22.43 -12.10 -11.97
C LYS A 496 -21.34 -11.05 -12.31
N ARG A 497 -20.18 -11.18 -11.68
CA ARG A 497 -18.99 -10.34 -11.87
C ARG A 497 -19.17 -8.89 -11.42
N ARG A 498 -20.05 -8.63 -10.44
CA ARG A 498 -20.37 -7.28 -9.95
C ARG A 498 -19.65 -6.89 -8.66
N HIS A 499 -19.44 -7.83 -7.76
CA HIS A 499 -18.82 -7.58 -6.45
C HIS A 499 -17.80 -8.67 -6.14
N LEU A 500 -16.55 -8.28 -5.90
CA LEU A 500 -15.54 -9.15 -5.30
C LEU A 500 -15.33 -8.70 -3.85
N VAL A 501 -15.54 -9.59 -2.89
CA VAL A 501 -15.23 -9.36 -1.47
C VAL A 501 -13.80 -9.85 -1.20
N CYS A 502 -12.95 -8.98 -0.65
CA CYS A 502 -11.56 -9.25 -0.32
C CYS A 502 -11.18 -8.51 0.98
N ASP A 503 -9.89 -8.47 1.30
CA ASP A 503 -9.40 -7.95 2.58
C ASP A 503 -9.95 -8.76 3.77
N LEU A 504 -10.00 -10.08 3.60
CA LEU A 504 -10.60 -11.00 4.57
C LEU A 504 -9.68 -11.14 5.79
N GLN A 505 -10.13 -10.64 6.92
CA GLN A 505 -9.38 -10.58 8.17
C GLN A 505 -10.27 -10.75 9.40
N GLY A 506 -9.73 -11.30 10.48
CA GLY A 506 -10.48 -11.65 11.67
C GLY A 506 -9.86 -12.81 12.45
N VAL A 507 -10.69 -13.62 13.10
CA VAL A 507 -10.27 -14.77 13.90
C VAL A 507 -10.97 -16.04 13.40
N PHE A 508 -10.25 -17.15 13.39
CA PHE A 508 -10.80 -18.47 13.15
C PHE A 508 -11.03 -19.21 14.47
N ASP A 509 -12.30 -19.50 14.79
CA ASP A 509 -12.66 -20.37 15.91
C ASP A 509 -12.66 -21.82 15.42
N ALA A 510 -11.60 -22.54 15.76
CA ALA A 510 -11.43 -23.95 15.39
C ALA A 510 -12.44 -24.88 16.09
N ALA A 511 -12.94 -24.52 17.27
CA ALA A 511 -13.90 -25.33 18.00
C ALA A 511 -15.30 -25.21 17.39
N ALA A 512 -15.69 -24.01 16.98
CA ALA A 512 -16.96 -23.76 16.31
C ALA A 512 -16.92 -23.99 14.79
N LEU A 513 -15.72 -24.10 14.19
CA LEU A 513 -15.48 -24.07 12.75
C LEU A 513 -16.10 -22.81 12.10
N VAL A 514 -15.79 -21.64 12.66
CA VAL A 514 -16.31 -20.34 12.19
C VAL A 514 -15.18 -19.35 11.99
N PHE A 515 -15.16 -18.71 10.83
CA PHE A 515 -14.40 -17.49 10.60
C PHE A 515 -15.25 -16.29 11.00
N GLU A 516 -14.85 -15.60 12.07
CA GLU A 516 -15.41 -14.33 12.47
C GLU A 516 -14.60 -13.20 11.83
N LEU A 517 -15.12 -12.65 10.73
CA LEU A 517 -14.44 -11.65 9.91
C LEU A 517 -14.98 -10.24 10.13
N THR A 518 -14.13 -9.24 9.93
CA THR A 518 -14.48 -7.82 10.00
C THR A 518 -13.70 -7.03 8.96
N ASP A 519 -14.11 -5.79 8.71
CA ASP A 519 -13.42 -4.84 7.83
C ASP A 519 -13.18 -5.34 6.39
N PRO A 520 -14.19 -5.93 5.70
CA PRO A 520 -13.99 -6.35 4.32
C PRO A 520 -13.90 -5.17 3.35
N VAL A 521 -13.23 -5.39 2.23
CA VAL A 521 -13.27 -4.52 1.05
C VAL A 521 -14.14 -5.16 -0.03
N ILE A 522 -14.94 -4.35 -0.72
CA ILE A 522 -15.73 -4.77 -1.88
C ILE A 522 -15.28 -4.00 -3.10
N HIS A 523 -14.76 -4.69 -4.10
CA HIS A 523 -14.53 -4.13 -5.43
C HIS A 523 -15.80 -4.24 -6.27
N HIS A 524 -16.35 -3.11 -6.69
CA HIS A 524 -17.57 -3.05 -7.49
C HIS A 524 -17.27 -2.77 -8.96
N CYS A 525 -17.71 -3.69 -9.83
CA CYS A 525 -17.53 -3.58 -11.28
C CYS A 525 -18.86 -3.21 -11.96
N HIS A 526 -18.82 -2.17 -12.80
CA HIS A 526 -19.96 -1.75 -13.63
C HIS A 526 -19.50 -1.44 -15.05
N SER A 527 -20.27 -1.91 -16.03
CA SER A 527 -20.11 -1.66 -17.46
C SER A 527 -20.16 -0.18 -17.91
N LYS A 528 -20.56 0.79 -17.07
CA LYS A 528 -20.73 2.21 -17.46
C LYS A 528 -19.93 3.20 -16.60
N GLY A 529 -18.74 2.82 -16.13
CA GLY A 529 -17.76 3.75 -15.52
C GLY A 529 -17.35 3.42 -14.08
N ARG A 530 -16.43 4.24 -13.53
CA ARG A 530 -15.91 4.12 -12.16
C ARG A 530 -16.91 4.69 -11.16
N SER A 531 -17.53 3.84 -10.34
CA SER A 531 -18.30 4.26 -9.18
C SER A 531 -17.73 3.56 -7.95
N ARG A 532 -16.95 4.28 -7.13
CA ARG A 532 -16.37 3.81 -5.85
C ARG A 532 -17.48 3.70 -4.80
N ARG A 533 -18.38 2.72 -4.97
CA ARG A 533 -19.59 2.59 -4.13
C ARG A 533 -19.26 2.11 -2.73
N PHE A 534 -18.19 1.35 -2.53
CA PHE A 534 -17.88 0.76 -1.21
C PHE A 534 -16.78 1.50 -0.46
N GLY A 535 -16.53 2.77 -0.82
CA GLY A 535 -15.55 3.62 -0.16
C GLY A 535 -14.28 3.79 -0.98
N LYS A 536 -13.25 4.39 -0.36
CA LYS A 536 -12.01 4.76 -1.05
C LYS A 536 -11.16 3.55 -1.45
N THR A 537 -11.30 2.43 -0.74
CA THR A 537 -10.60 1.16 -1.00
C THR A 537 -11.20 0.34 -2.14
N ASP A 538 -12.33 0.77 -2.71
CA ASP A 538 -12.94 0.16 -3.90
C ASP A 538 -12.15 0.53 -5.17
N MET A 539 -11.21 -0.35 -5.56
CA MET A 539 -10.42 -0.24 -6.79
C MET A 539 -11.13 -0.76 -8.05
N GLY A 540 -12.39 -1.19 -7.96
CA GLY A 540 -13.16 -1.74 -9.08
C GLY A 540 -12.43 -2.86 -9.84
N GLN A 541 -12.41 -2.78 -11.17
CA GLN A 541 -11.82 -3.81 -12.01
C GLN A 541 -10.31 -4.03 -11.76
N LYS A 542 -9.56 -2.98 -11.37
CA LYS A 542 -8.13 -3.11 -11.04
C LYS A 542 -7.93 -4.06 -9.86
N GLY A 543 -8.66 -3.85 -8.76
CA GLY A 543 -8.58 -4.73 -7.59
C GLY A 543 -9.05 -6.16 -7.87
N VAL A 544 -10.05 -6.33 -8.75
CA VAL A 544 -10.47 -7.64 -9.25
C VAL A 544 -9.34 -8.35 -9.99
N HIS A 545 -8.65 -7.66 -10.90
CA HIS A 545 -7.50 -8.25 -11.60
C HIS A 545 -6.37 -8.60 -10.63
N SER A 546 -6.06 -7.74 -9.66
CA SER A 546 -5.03 -8.02 -8.65
C SER A 546 -5.33 -9.28 -7.84
N PHE A 547 -6.58 -9.50 -7.44
CA PHE A 547 -6.98 -10.74 -6.75
C PHE A 547 -6.80 -11.98 -7.64
N PHE A 548 -7.33 -11.95 -8.87
CA PHE A 548 -7.24 -13.12 -9.75
C PHE A 548 -5.82 -13.40 -10.27
N ALA A 549 -4.91 -12.42 -10.21
CA ALA A 549 -3.50 -12.61 -10.56
C ALA A 549 -2.72 -13.49 -9.55
N THR A 550 -3.23 -13.65 -8.33
CA THR A 550 -2.59 -14.45 -7.26
C THR A 550 -3.46 -15.62 -6.80
N HIS A 551 -4.77 -15.53 -7.01
CA HIS A 551 -5.73 -16.58 -6.66
C HIS A 551 -5.45 -17.89 -7.42
N THR A 552 -5.36 -18.99 -6.67
CA THR A 552 -5.31 -20.34 -7.24
C THR A 552 -6.54 -21.11 -6.77
N CYS A 553 -7.28 -21.70 -7.70
CA CYS A 553 -8.49 -22.44 -7.38
C CYS A 553 -8.19 -23.68 -6.51
N ASN A 554 -8.74 -23.69 -5.30
CA ASN A 554 -8.65 -24.81 -4.37
C ASN A 554 -9.79 -25.83 -4.54
N ALA A 555 -9.78 -26.89 -3.73
CA ALA A 555 -10.79 -27.96 -3.77
C ALA A 555 -12.22 -27.44 -3.55
N LEU A 556 -12.41 -26.40 -2.72
CA LEU A 556 -13.72 -25.81 -2.48
C LEU A 556 -14.21 -24.99 -3.68
N CYS A 557 -13.32 -24.26 -4.37
CA CYS A 557 -13.66 -23.60 -5.63
C CYS A 557 -14.20 -24.60 -6.67
N LYS A 558 -13.53 -25.76 -6.79
CA LYS A 558 -13.93 -26.84 -7.69
C LYS A 558 -15.26 -27.47 -7.26
N ALA A 559 -15.45 -27.74 -5.97
CA ALA A 559 -16.70 -28.28 -5.42
C ALA A 559 -17.90 -27.34 -5.67
N LEU A 560 -17.68 -26.03 -5.57
CA LEU A 560 -18.66 -24.99 -5.88
C LEU A 560 -18.85 -24.74 -7.40
N ARG A 561 -18.13 -25.48 -8.25
CA ARG A 561 -18.16 -25.35 -9.72
C ARG A 561 -17.88 -23.91 -10.20
N LEU A 562 -16.97 -23.23 -9.52
CA LEU A 562 -16.52 -21.91 -9.95
C LEU A 562 -15.63 -22.05 -11.20
N PRO A 563 -15.66 -21.08 -12.13
CA PRO A 563 -14.77 -21.09 -13.29
C PRO A 563 -13.30 -21.19 -12.88
N SER A 564 -12.52 -21.98 -13.62
CA SER A 564 -11.07 -22.00 -13.44
C SER A 564 -10.49 -20.64 -13.82
N THR A 565 -9.56 -20.18 -13.00
CA THR A 565 -8.89 -18.89 -13.11
C THR A 565 -7.40 -19.09 -13.28
#